data_AF-A4CDL3-F1
#
_entry.id   AF-A4CDL3-F1
#
_cell.length_a   1.000
_cell.length_b   1.000
_cell.length_c   1.000
_cell.angle_alpha   90.00
_cell.angle_beta   90.00
_cell.angle_gamma   90.00
#
_symmetry.space_group_name_H-M   'P 1'
#
loop_
_entity.id
_entity.type
_entity.pdbx_description
1 polymer ?
#
loop_
_entity_poly.entity_id
_entity_poly.type
_entity_poly.pdbx_seq_one_letter_code
_entity_poly.pdbx_strand_id
1 'polypeptide(L)'
;MPLNSAVRQCIAENLVLFEGKTDHLYLNTNGYPTIGIGHCVANLAAFTQLAMIRISDGEPASEQEKIAEYQTIKQKPAGYNASWYHAFCKLRLPEQTINSIHEEHLRSFHHELRQVFKRSRGYNCDFEQLPSPVQIALFDLAYNVGTTNLQHKWPKLHQAIKQQNWQLAAQESNRKGIQAARNEHIKSLFLSAAGKKPMQAPQRSKSRKHATIKAALWKKILKWAGAFLIKKIKLRF
;
A
#
# COMPACT_ATOMS: atom_id res chain seq x y z
N MET A 1 -0.98 0.15 20.13
CA MET A 1 0.42 -0.21 19.83
C MET A 1 0.91 0.72 18.73
N PRO A 2 2.13 1.26 18.84
CA PRO A 2 2.70 2.10 17.78
C PRO A 2 2.99 1.27 16.52
N LEU A 3 2.98 1.93 15.36
CA LEU A 3 3.42 1.31 14.11
C LEU A 3 4.91 0.95 14.20
N ASN A 4 5.30 -0.20 13.65
CA ASN A 4 6.70 -0.60 13.60
C ASN A 4 7.55 0.48 12.91
N SER A 5 8.72 0.83 13.46
CA SER A 5 9.54 1.94 12.97
C SER A 5 10.03 1.75 11.53
N ALA A 6 10.42 0.54 11.13
CA ALA A 6 10.85 0.24 9.77
C ALA A 6 9.67 0.32 8.78
N VAL A 7 8.48 -0.15 9.19
CA VAL A 7 7.25 0.01 8.41
C VAL A 7 6.91 1.49 8.22
N ARG A 8 6.95 2.27 9.30
CA ARG A 8 6.71 3.71 9.27
C ARG A 8 7.69 4.43 8.34
N GLN A 9 8.98 4.11 8.43
CA GLN A 9 10.02 4.70 7.58
C GLN A 9 9.75 4.40 6.09
N CYS A 10 9.44 3.14 5.75
CA CYS A 10 9.13 2.76 4.37
C CYS A 10 7.87 3.47 3.84
N ILE A 11 6.85 3.68 4.69
CA ILE A 11 5.67 4.46 4.33
C ILE A 11 6.06 5.90 4.00
N ALA A 12 6.83 6.55 4.88
CA ALA A 12 7.27 7.93 4.68
C ALA A 12 8.05 8.10 3.36
N GLU A 13 9.02 7.21 3.10
CA GLU A 13 9.82 7.21 1.88
C GLU A 13 8.98 6.97 0.63
N ASN A 14 8.04 6.01 0.66
CA ASN A 14 7.16 5.73 -0.48
C ASN A 14 6.25 6.92 -0.78
N LEU A 15 5.71 7.58 0.25
CA LEU A 15 4.85 8.75 0.04
C LEU A 15 5.63 9.90 -0.58
N VAL A 16 6.87 10.16 -0.14
CA VAL A 16 7.74 11.15 -0.80
C VAL A 16 8.04 10.78 -2.24
N LEU A 17 8.34 9.50 -2.51
CA LEU A 17 8.63 9.01 -3.87
C LEU A 17 7.46 9.23 -4.83
N PHE A 18 6.22 8.97 -4.39
CA PHE A 18 5.06 8.98 -5.27
C PHE A 18 4.26 10.29 -5.29
N GLU A 19 4.22 11.04 -4.18
CA GLU A 19 3.54 12.33 -4.09
C GLU A 19 4.48 13.49 -4.44
N GLY A 20 5.79 13.28 -4.33
CA GLY A 20 6.79 14.34 -4.34
C GLY A 20 6.77 15.16 -3.05
N LYS A 21 7.70 16.11 -2.96
CA LYS A 21 7.80 17.09 -1.88
C LYS A 21 7.89 18.48 -2.49
N THR A 22 6.83 19.28 -2.31
CA THR A 22 6.71 20.62 -2.90
C THR A 22 6.58 21.65 -1.78
N ASP A 23 7.43 22.65 -1.74
CA ASP A 23 7.40 23.69 -0.70
C ASP A 23 6.49 24.87 -1.02
N HIS A 24 5.85 24.89 -2.19
CA HIS A 24 4.94 25.94 -2.64
C HIS A 24 3.58 25.36 -3.01
N LEU A 25 2.56 26.23 -3.06
CA LEU A 25 1.19 25.82 -3.32
C LEU A 25 1.00 25.47 -4.81
N TYR A 26 0.32 24.36 -5.08
CA TYR A 26 -0.06 23.93 -6.43
C TYR A 26 -1.49 23.40 -6.45
N LEU A 27 -2.12 23.31 -7.63
CA LEU A 27 -3.39 22.59 -7.77
C LEU A 27 -3.14 21.17 -8.26
N ASN A 28 -3.66 20.18 -7.53
CA ASN A 28 -3.64 18.79 -7.98
C ASN A 28 -4.57 18.57 -9.19
N THR A 29 -4.63 17.34 -9.70
CA THR A 29 -5.45 16.96 -10.86
C THR A 29 -6.95 17.21 -10.68
N ASN A 30 -7.42 17.30 -9.43
CA ASN A 30 -8.82 17.59 -9.09
C ASN A 30 -9.05 19.10 -8.78
N GLY A 31 -8.05 19.97 -8.94
CA GLY A 31 -8.17 21.41 -8.67
C GLY A 31 -8.11 21.79 -7.18
N TYR A 32 -7.69 20.87 -6.32
CA TYR A 32 -7.50 21.17 -4.90
C TYR A 32 -6.10 21.74 -4.63
N PRO A 33 -5.99 22.86 -3.88
CA PRO A 33 -4.72 23.40 -3.45
C PRO A 33 -3.99 22.38 -2.59
N THR A 34 -2.72 22.17 -2.88
CA THR A 34 -1.91 21.13 -2.28
C THR A 34 -0.50 21.70 -2.06
N ILE A 35 0.16 21.28 -0.97
CA ILE A 35 1.53 21.68 -0.62
C ILE A 35 2.21 20.54 0.15
N GLY A 36 3.52 20.61 0.37
CA GLY A 36 4.30 19.60 1.07
C GLY A 36 4.32 18.27 0.32
N ILE A 37 4.12 17.18 1.08
CA ILE A 37 4.01 15.82 0.54
C ILE A 37 2.51 15.54 0.34
N GLY A 38 1.93 16.04 -0.75
CA GLY A 38 0.52 15.80 -1.08
C GLY A 38 -0.51 16.29 -0.03
N HIS A 39 -0.18 17.28 0.81
CA HIS A 39 -1.11 17.83 1.80
C HIS A 39 -2.14 18.73 1.13
N CYS A 40 -3.37 18.23 1.01
CA CYS A 40 -4.51 18.97 0.47
C CYS A 40 -4.96 20.05 1.46
N VAL A 41 -4.87 21.31 1.03
CA VAL A 41 -5.31 22.46 1.82
C VAL A 41 -6.76 22.74 1.48
N ALA A 42 -7.66 22.26 2.33
CA ALA A 42 -9.10 22.18 2.05
C ALA A 42 -9.75 23.53 1.73
N ASN A 43 -9.29 24.61 2.37
CA ASN A 43 -9.84 25.95 2.20
C ASN A 43 -8.81 27.03 2.61
N LEU A 44 -9.17 28.28 2.38
CA LEU A 44 -8.34 29.43 2.72
C LEU A 44 -8.00 29.49 4.22
N ALA A 45 -8.95 29.19 5.09
CA ALA A 45 -8.71 29.21 6.54
C ALA A 45 -7.64 28.19 6.94
N ALA A 46 -7.63 27.00 6.34
CA ALA A 46 -6.56 26.02 6.56
C ALA A 46 -5.20 26.51 6.04
N PHE A 47 -5.17 27.20 4.88
CA PHE A 47 -3.94 27.74 4.33
C PHE A 47 -3.32 28.82 5.21
N THR A 48 -4.12 29.75 5.75
CA THR A 48 -3.61 30.87 6.53
C THR A 48 -2.98 30.45 7.86
N GLN A 49 -3.33 29.26 8.38
CA GLN A 49 -2.71 28.66 9.56
C GLN A 49 -1.30 28.09 9.29
N LEU A 50 -0.91 27.85 8.04
CA LEU A 50 0.41 27.34 7.73
C LEU A 50 1.48 28.41 8.02
N ALA A 51 2.60 28.00 8.63
CA ALA A 51 3.74 28.86 8.92
C ALA A 51 4.56 29.15 7.65
N MET A 52 3.92 29.79 6.67
CA MET A 52 4.54 30.20 5.40
C MET A 52 5.57 31.30 5.62
N ILE A 53 6.66 31.25 4.86
CA ILE A 53 7.69 32.30 4.81
C ILE A 53 7.76 32.88 3.39
N ARG A 54 8.12 34.15 3.29
CA ARG A 54 8.39 34.79 2.01
C ARG A 54 9.66 34.21 1.38
N ILE A 55 9.63 33.96 0.08
CA ILE A 55 10.79 33.47 -0.68
C ILE A 55 11.89 34.54 -0.76
N SER A 56 11.51 35.82 -0.81
CA SER A 56 12.42 36.95 -1.03
C SER A 56 13.41 37.20 0.10
N ASP A 57 12.96 37.08 1.35
CA ASP A 57 13.73 37.46 2.54
C ASP A 57 13.74 36.36 3.62
N GLY A 58 12.91 35.32 3.50
CA GLY A 58 12.81 34.23 4.47
C GLY A 58 11.97 34.56 5.70
N GLU A 59 11.38 35.75 5.76
CA GLU A 59 10.61 36.22 6.92
C GLU A 59 9.18 35.64 6.93
N PRO A 60 8.52 35.58 8.10
CA PRO A 60 7.13 35.11 8.20
C PRO A 60 6.18 35.89 7.28
N ALA A 61 5.36 35.16 6.52
CA ALA A 61 4.33 35.75 5.68
C ALA A 61 3.16 36.27 6.52
N SER A 62 2.73 37.49 6.24
CA SER A 62 1.50 38.06 6.78
C SER A 62 0.26 37.30 6.32
N GLU A 63 -0.85 37.46 7.03
CA GLU A 63 -2.12 36.83 6.64
C GLU A 63 -2.59 37.30 5.24
N GLN A 64 -2.44 38.59 4.94
CA GLN A 64 -2.81 39.16 3.65
C GLN A 64 -1.99 38.55 2.50
N GLU A 65 -0.69 38.32 2.69
CA GLU A 65 0.16 37.65 1.70
C GLU A 65 -0.30 36.21 1.44
N LYS A 66 -0.64 35.46 2.50
CA LYS A 66 -1.17 34.09 2.36
C LYS A 66 -2.51 34.09 1.62
N ILE A 67 -3.41 35.03 1.93
CA ILE A 67 -4.69 35.16 1.22
C ILE A 67 -4.47 35.45 -0.26
N ALA A 68 -3.59 36.41 -0.58
CA ALA A 68 -3.31 36.80 -1.96
C ALA A 68 -2.69 35.65 -2.77
N GLU A 69 -1.75 34.89 -2.20
CA GLU A 69 -1.15 33.74 -2.87
C GLU A 69 -2.18 32.63 -3.11
N TYR A 70 -2.97 32.27 -2.09
CA TYR A 70 -3.99 31.24 -2.21
C TYR A 70 -5.00 31.57 -3.33
N GLN A 71 -5.46 32.82 -3.39
CA GLN A 71 -6.36 33.29 -4.45
C GLN A 71 -5.70 33.25 -5.83
N THR A 72 -4.43 33.67 -5.93
CA THR A 72 -3.66 33.65 -7.18
C THR A 72 -3.54 32.23 -7.73
N ILE A 73 -3.18 31.26 -6.89
CA ILE A 73 -3.02 29.86 -7.29
C ILE A 73 -4.38 29.23 -7.63
N LYS A 74 -5.44 29.56 -6.88
CA LYS A 74 -6.80 29.06 -7.16
C LYS A 74 -7.35 29.48 -8.53
N GLN A 75 -6.83 30.54 -9.13
CA GLN A 75 -7.23 30.99 -10.47
C GLN A 75 -6.43 30.32 -11.60
N LYS A 76 -5.42 29.50 -11.28
CA LYS A 76 -4.62 28.78 -12.28
C LYS A 76 -5.34 27.53 -12.79
N PRO A 77 -5.06 27.07 -14.02
CA PRO A 77 -5.55 25.77 -14.48
C PRO A 77 -4.99 24.64 -13.61
N ALA A 78 -5.81 23.63 -13.32
CA ALA A 78 -5.44 22.48 -12.53
C ALA A 78 -4.64 21.43 -13.31
N GLY A 79 -3.99 20.50 -12.60
CA GLY A 79 -3.36 19.32 -13.21
C GLY A 79 -2.00 19.55 -13.87
N TYR A 80 -1.45 20.76 -13.81
CA TYR A 80 -0.06 21.03 -14.18
C TYR A 80 0.92 20.44 -13.16
N ASN A 81 2.17 20.21 -13.57
CA ASN A 81 3.24 19.81 -12.65
C ASN A 81 3.44 20.86 -11.56
N ALA A 82 3.74 20.42 -10.32
CA ALA A 82 3.90 21.31 -9.18
C ALA A 82 4.90 22.45 -9.45
N SER A 83 6.06 22.15 -10.05
CA SER A 83 7.09 23.15 -10.39
C SER A 83 6.63 24.25 -11.34
N TRP A 84 5.59 24.03 -12.15
CA TRP A 84 5.01 25.07 -13.00
C TRP A 84 4.35 26.17 -12.15
N TYR A 85 3.77 25.81 -11.00
CA TYR A 85 3.13 26.78 -10.10
C TYR A 85 4.12 27.67 -9.37
N HIS A 86 5.37 27.22 -9.20
CA HIS A 86 6.42 27.97 -8.51
C HIS A 86 6.59 29.41 -9.05
N ALA A 87 6.43 29.61 -10.36
CA ALA A 87 6.53 30.93 -10.99
C ALA A 87 5.45 31.93 -10.53
N PHE A 88 4.37 31.46 -9.88
CA PHE A 88 3.28 32.28 -9.35
C PHE A 88 3.31 32.39 -7.82
N CYS A 89 4.24 31.71 -7.16
CA CYS A 89 4.37 31.70 -5.71
C CYS A 89 5.39 32.76 -5.26
N LYS A 90 5.07 33.39 -4.13
CA LYS A 90 5.95 34.30 -3.38
C LYS A 90 6.27 33.76 -2.01
N LEU A 91 5.54 32.75 -1.55
CA LEU A 91 5.70 32.09 -0.28
C LEU A 91 6.12 30.64 -0.46
N ARG A 92 6.82 30.12 0.54
CA ARG A 92 7.14 28.70 0.67
C ARG A 92 6.90 28.22 2.09
N LEU A 93 6.62 26.94 2.22
CA LEU A 93 6.44 26.23 3.47
C LEU A 93 7.80 25.69 3.92
N PRO A 94 8.29 26.06 5.12
CA PRO A 94 9.55 25.56 5.63
C PRO A 94 9.59 24.03 5.69
N GLU A 95 10.76 23.45 5.43
CA GLU A 95 10.95 21.99 5.41
C GLU A 95 10.55 21.32 6.74
N GLN A 96 10.86 21.95 7.88
CA GLN A 96 10.45 21.45 9.18
C GLN A 96 8.93 21.38 9.34
N THR A 97 8.21 22.34 8.76
CA THR A 97 6.74 22.36 8.76
C THR A 97 6.18 21.29 7.83
N ILE A 98 6.77 21.09 6.65
CA ILE A 98 6.42 19.98 5.74
C ILE A 98 6.54 18.64 6.48
N ASN A 99 7.66 18.42 7.15
CA ASN A 99 7.92 17.17 7.88
C ASN A 99 6.93 17.00 9.04
N SER A 100 6.62 18.06 9.79
CA SER A 100 5.65 18.02 10.89
C SER A 100 4.23 17.65 10.40
N ILE A 101 3.78 18.24 9.29
CA ILE A 101 2.48 17.91 8.68
C ILE A 101 2.46 16.45 8.18
N HIS A 102 3.56 16.01 7.58
CA HIS A 102 3.68 14.63 7.11
C HIS A 102 3.57 13.63 8.28
N GLU A 103 4.25 13.92 9.38
CA GLU A 103 4.17 13.11 10.60
C GLU A 103 2.77 13.08 11.21
N GLU A 104 2.06 14.20 11.15
CA GLU A 104 0.66 14.26 11.52
C GLU A 104 -0.23 13.37 10.65
N HIS A 105 -0.06 13.39 9.33
CA HIS A 105 -0.78 12.48 8.45
C HIS A 105 -0.46 11.01 8.78
N LEU A 106 0.80 10.67 9.01
CA LEU A 106 1.19 9.30 9.39
C LEU A 106 0.48 8.86 10.67
N ARG A 107 0.37 9.74 11.66
CA ARG A 107 -0.35 9.47 12.90
C ARG A 107 -1.87 9.35 12.68
N SER A 108 -2.48 10.24 11.91
CA SER A 108 -3.93 10.23 11.66
C SER A 108 -4.35 8.97 10.89
N PHE A 109 -3.69 8.70 9.76
CA PHE A 109 -4.00 7.52 8.96
C PHE A 109 -3.72 6.21 9.70
N HIS A 110 -2.67 6.15 10.54
CA HIS A 110 -2.45 4.99 11.39
C HIS A 110 -3.62 4.77 12.35
N HIS A 111 -4.10 5.84 13.02
CA HIS A 111 -5.26 5.75 13.90
C HIS A 111 -6.52 5.26 13.16
N GLU A 112 -6.80 5.81 11.99
CA GLU A 112 -7.98 5.46 11.19
C GLU A 112 -7.90 4.02 10.65
N LEU A 113 -6.75 3.61 10.13
CA LEU A 113 -6.53 2.25 9.63
C LEU A 113 -6.70 1.20 10.74
N ARG A 114 -6.29 1.49 11.98
CA ARG A 114 -6.59 0.64 13.15
C ARG A 114 -8.10 0.47 13.37
N GLN A 115 -8.90 1.48 13.07
CA GLN A 115 -10.35 1.37 13.20
C GLN A 115 -10.99 0.59 12.06
N VAL A 116 -10.44 0.69 10.85
CA VAL A 116 -10.93 -0.04 9.67
C VAL A 116 -10.56 -1.52 9.76
N PHE A 117 -9.29 -1.83 9.99
CA PHE A 117 -8.72 -3.18 9.94
C PHE A 117 -8.51 -3.74 11.35
N LYS A 118 -9.59 -4.19 11.98
CA LYS A 118 -9.57 -4.76 13.35
C LYS A 118 -10.38 -6.04 13.47
N ARG A 119 -10.01 -6.90 14.41
CA ARG A 119 -10.66 -8.22 14.59
C ARG A 119 -12.17 -8.11 14.80
N SER A 120 -12.62 -7.11 15.56
CA SER A 120 -14.05 -6.86 15.80
C SER A 120 -14.86 -6.48 14.55
N ARG A 121 -14.21 -6.21 13.41
CA ARG A 121 -14.83 -5.98 12.09
C ARG A 121 -14.71 -7.18 11.14
N GLY A 122 -14.36 -8.36 11.67
CA GLY A 122 -14.27 -9.62 10.93
C GLY A 122 -12.94 -9.83 10.20
N TYR A 123 -11.87 -9.18 10.65
CA TYR A 123 -10.51 -9.44 10.19
C TYR A 123 -9.83 -10.50 11.08
N ASN A 124 -8.84 -11.22 10.54
CA ASN A 124 -8.13 -12.26 11.32
C ASN A 124 -7.25 -11.67 12.44
N CYS A 125 -6.82 -10.43 12.28
CA CYS A 125 -6.02 -9.70 13.25
C CYS A 125 -6.31 -8.20 13.19
N ASP A 126 -5.73 -7.45 14.13
CA ASP A 126 -5.74 -5.99 14.08
C ASP A 126 -4.64 -5.50 13.13
N PHE A 127 -4.75 -4.24 12.72
CA PHE A 127 -3.91 -3.64 11.69
C PHE A 127 -2.40 -3.87 11.92
N GLU A 128 -1.92 -3.71 13.16
CA GLU A 128 -0.50 -3.88 13.48
C GLU A 128 0.03 -5.30 13.31
N GLN A 129 -0.84 -6.31 13.30
CA GLN A 129 -0.43 -7.70 13.11
C GLN A 129 -0.69 -8.19 11.68
N LEU A 130 -1.12 -7.32 10.76
CA LEU A 130 -1.04 -7.62 9.33
C LEU A 130 0.43 -7.75 8.90
N PRO A 131 0.76 -8.49 7.83
CA PRO A 131 2.12 -8.49 7.30
C PRO A 131 2.61 -7.07 6.99
N SER A 132 3.85 -6.74 7.34
CA SER A 132 4.46 -5.42 7.07
C SER A 132 4.19 -4.87 5.66
N PRO A 133 4.38 -5.63 4.55
CA PRO A 133 4.08 -5.10 3.22
C PRO A 133 2.58 -4.79 3.00
N VAL A 134 1.68 -5.51 3.66
CA VAL A 134 0.23 -5.22 3.63
C VAL A 134 -0.08 -3.93 4.38
N GLN A 135 0.57 -3.68 5.53
CA GLN A 135 0.42 -2.41 6.26
C GLN A 135 0.86 -1.22 5.39
N ILE A 136 2.01 -1.34 4.70
CA ILE A 136 2.54 -0.30 3.80
C ILE A 136 1.56 -0.06 2.64
N ALA A 137 1.06 -1.13 2.02
CA ALA A 137 0.10 -1.04 0.92
C ALA A 137 -1.20 -0.34 1.32
N LEU A 138 -1.76 -0.70 2.48
CA LEU A 138 -2.98 -0.09 3.00
C LEU A 138 -2.78 1.38 3.36
N PHE A 139 -1.59 1.75 3.81
CA PHE A 139 -1.25 3.14 4.10
C PHE A 139 -1.23 4.00 2.84
N ASP A 140 -0.56 3.53 1.78
CA ASP A 140 -0.52 4.25 0.50
C ASP A 140 -1.91 4.36 -0.15
N LEU A 141 -2.74 3.31 -0.01
CA LEU A 141 -4.14 3.37 -0.43
C LEU A 141 -4.93 4.41 0.37
N ALA A 142 -4.83 4.39 1.69
CA ALA A 142 -5.49 5.37 2.56
C ALA A 142 -5.06 6.80 2.24
N TYR A 143 -3.77 7.03 1.97
CA TYR A 143 -3.26 8.34 1.59
C TYR A 143 -3.88 8.84 0.28
N ASN A 144 -3.92 7.97 -0.74
CA ASN A 144 -4.38 8.38 -2.07
C ASN A 144 -5.90 8.53 -2.16
N VAL A 145 -6.68 7.59 -1.63
CA VAL A 145 -8.14 7.60 -1.79
C VAL A 145 -8.90 8.08 -0.56
N GLY A 146 -8.22 8.25 0.57
CA GLY A 146 -8.84 8.50 1.87
C GLY A 146 -9.36 7.22 2.51
N THR A 147 -9.24 7.11 3.83
CA THR A 147 -9.72 5.97 4.64
C THR A 147 -11.22 5.72 4.52
N THR A 148 -12.05 6.77 4.45
CA THR A 148 -13.49 6.62 4.22
C THR A 148 -13.79 5.92 2.90
N ASN A 149 -13.17 6.35 1.79
CA ASN A 149 -13.36 5.68 0.52
C ASN A 149 -12.78 4.26 0.55
N LEU A 150 -11.58 4.08 1.12
CA LEU A 150 -10.97 2.75 1.28
C LEU A 150 -11.88 1.80 2.06
N GLN A 151 -12.57 2.29 3.10
CA GLN A 151 -13.50 1.49 3.90
C GLN A 151 -14.76 1.09 3.13
N HIS A 152 -15.34 2.00 2.34
CA HIS A 152 -16.69 1.82 1.81
C HIS A 152 -16.75 1.45 0.31
N LYS A 153 -15.71 1.78 -0.47
CA LYS A 153 -15.71 1.62 -1.94
C LYS A 153 -14.82 0.48 -2.44
N TRP A 154 -14.18 -0.26 -1.53
CA TRP A 154 -13.24 -1.34 -1.88
C TRP A 154 -13.66 -2.71 -1.30
N PRO A 155 -14.91 -3.16 -1.51
CA PRO A 155 -15.43 -4.37 -0.84
C PRO A 155 -14.66 -5.65 -1.19
N LYS A 156 -14.20 -5.78 -2.44
CA LYS A 156 -13.42 -6.95 -2.88
C LYS A 156 -12.03 -7.01 -2.25
N LEU A 157 -11.36 -5.86 -2.14
CA LEU A 157 -10.09 -5.77 -1.41
C LEU A 157 -10.27 -6.15 0.07
N HIS A 158 -11.33 -5.64 0.72
CA HIS A 158 -11.64 -6.01 2.11
C HIS A 158 -11.90 -7.50 2.26
N GLN A 159 -12.66 -8.11 1.35
CA GLN A 159 -12.90 -9.55 1.35
C GLN A 159 -11.59 -10.34 1.21
N ALA A 160 -10.72 -9.94 0.27
CA ALA A 160 -9.42 -10.57 0.07
C ALA A 160 -8.54 -10.48 1.32
N ILE A 161 -8.48 -9.33 1.99
CA ILE A 161 -7.71 -9.14 3.23
C ILE A 161 -8.26 -10.00 4.37
N LYS A 162 -9.59 -10.07 4.53
CA LYS A 162 -10.23 -10.94 5.53
C LYS A 162 -9.92 -12.42 5.30
N GLN A 163 -9.76 -12.83 4.05
CA GLN A 163 -9.38 -14.19 3.67
C GLN A 163 -7.85 -14.40 3.63
N GLN A 164 -7.05 -13.35 3.87
CA GLN A 164 -5.60 -13.35 3.65
C GLN A 164 -5.20 -13.81 2.24
N ASN A 165 -6.08 -13.60 1.25
CA ASN A 165 -5.82 -13.89 -0.16
C ASN A 165 -5.07 -12.70 -0.78
N TRP A 166 -3.75 -12.70 -0.62
CA TRP A 166 -2.94 -11.56 -1.02
C TRP A 166 -2.80 -11.41 -2.55
N GLN A 167 -2.94 -12.50 -3.30
CA GLN A 167 -3.00 -12.45 -4.77
C GLN A 167 -4.25 -11.68 -5.24
N LEU A 168 -5.41 -11.97 -4.65
CA LEU A 168 -6.64 -11.23 -4.95
C LEU A 168 -6.55 -9.78 -4.45
N ALA A 169 -5.97 -9.56 -3.26
CA ALA A 169 -5.77 -8.20 -2.75
C ALA A 169 -4.89 -7.36 -3.68
N ALA A 170 -3.84 -7.94 -4.28
CA ALA A 170 -3.03 -7.28 -5.29
C ALA A 170 -3.88 -6.86 -6.51
N GLN A 171 -4.69 -7.78 -7.06
CA GLN A 171 -5.57 -7.50 -8.21
C GLN A 171 -6.58 -6.38 -7.91
N GLU A 172 -7.17 -6.40 -6.71
CA GLU A 172 -8.20 -5.47 -6.28
C GLU A 172 -7.65 -4.13 -5.71
N SER A 173 -6.33 -3.94 -5.67
CA SER A 173 -5.68 -2.71 -5.15
C SER A 173 -5.49 -1.59 -6.18
N ASN A 174 -5.86 -1.83 -7.45
CA ASN A 174 -5.58 -0.91 -8.55
C ASN A 174 -6.40 0.39 -8.49
N ARG A 175 -5.72 1.53 -8.50
CA ARG A 175 -6.35 2.87 -8.54
C ARG A 175 -6.32 3.47 -9.94
N LYS A 176 -7.34 4.28 -10.27
CA LYS A 176 -7.42 5.02 -11.54
C LYS A 176 -6.78 6.40 -11.38
N GLY A 177 -6.23 6.95 -12.47
CA GLY A 177 -5.72 8.33 -12.50
C GLY A 177 -4.40 8.57 -11.76
N ILE A 178 -3.65 7.51 -11.46
CA ILE A 178 -2.31 7.58 -10.86
C ILE A 178 -1.28 6.88 -11.74
N GLN A 179 0.01 7.14 -11.49
CA GLN A 179 1.12 6.50 -12.20
C GLN A 179 1.06 4.97 -12.11
N ALA A 180 1.29 4.28 -13.24
CA ALA A 180 1.29 2.82 -13.29
C ALA A 180 2.30 2.18 -12.31
N ALA A 181 3.50 2.76 -12.22
CA ALA A 181 4.54 2.31 -11.30
C ALA A 181 4.08 2.29 -9.82
N ARG A 182 3.25 3.25 -9.40
CA ARG A 182 2.68 3.26 -8.03
C ARG A 182 1.71 2.11 -7.82
N ASN A 183 0.87 1.80 -8.81
CA ASN A 183 -0.02 0.64 -8.74
C ASN A 183 0.78 -0.69 -8.76
N GLU A 184 1.83 -0.78 -9.56
CA GLU A 184 2.71 -1.96 -9.60
C GLU A 184 3.44 -2.19 -8.28
N HIS A 185 3.94 -1.11 -7.66
CA HIS A 185 4.56 -1.17 -6.33
C HIS A 185 3.61 -1.75 -5.29
N ILE A 186 2.38 -1.24 -5.20
CA ILE A 186 1.38 -1.73 -4.23
C ILE A 186 0.97 -3.19 -4.51
N LYS A 187 0.84 -3.58 -5.78
CA LYS A 187 0.62 -4.98 -6.15
C LYS A 187 1.76 -5.87 -5.64
N SER A 188 3.01 -5.45 -5.83
CA SER A 188 4.18 -6.21 -5.41
C SER A 188 4.24 -6.40 -3.89
N LEU A 189 3.82 -5.40 -3.10
CA LEU A 189 3.72 -5.50 -1.65
C LEU A 189 2.74 -6.60 -1.23
N PHE A 190 1.52 -6.60 -1.78
CA PHE A 190 0.57 -7.67 -1.51
C PHE A 190 1.12 -9.04 -1.92
N LEU A 191 1.70 -9.17 -3.11
CA LEU A 191 2.26 -10.44 -3.57
C LEU A 191 3.43 -10.93 -2.69
N SER A 192 4.25 -10.03 -2.18
CA SER A 192 5.34 -10.39 -1.26
C SER A 192 4.84 -10.99 0.06
N ALA A 193 3.61 -10.65 0.48
CA ALA A 193 2.97 -11.25 1.65
C ALA A 193 2.52 -12.70 1.39
N ALA A 194 2.22 -13.06 0.13
CA ALA A 194 1.85 -14.43 -0.25
C ALA A 194 2.99 -15.43 -0.11
N GLY A 195 4.25 -14.97 -0.26
CA GLY A 195 5.45 -15.80 -0.14
C GLY A 195 5.84 -16.15 1.30
N LYS A 196 5.29 -15.47 2.30
CA LYS A 196 5.55 -15.76 3.73
C LYS A 196 4.44 -16.66 4.26
N LYS A 197 4.65 -17.99 4.28
CA LYS A 197 3.79 -18.89 5.06
C LYS A 197 3.66 -18.35 6.49
N PRO A 198 2.47 -18.35 7.10
CA PRO A 198 2.33 -17.95 8.50
C PRO A 198 3.24 -18.83 9.35
N MET A 199 4.02 -18.22 10.24
CA MET A 199 4.86 -18.92 11.21
C MET A 199 3.94 -19.78 12.07
N GLN A 200 3.87 -21.08 11.76
CA GLN A 200 3.14 -22.04 12.57
C GLN A 200 3.84 -22.11 13.92
N ALA A 201 3.08 -21.88 15.00
CA ALA A 201 3.57 -22.09 16.36
C ALA A 201 4.18 -23.50 16.47
N PRO A 202 5.31 -23.67 17.20
CA PRO A 202 6.00 -24.95 17.26
C PRO A 202 5.05 -26.00 17.83
N GLN A 203 4.59 -26.91 16.98
CA GLN A 203 3.89 -28.09 17.44
C GLN A 203 4.91 -28.96 18.17
N ARG A 204 4.68 -29.16 19.47
CA ARG A 204 5.36 -30.19 20.27
C ARG A 204 5.24 -31.52 19.53
N SER A 205 6.36 -32.03 19.03
CA SER A 205 6.42 -33.35 18.41
C SER A 205 6.08 -34.41 19.46
N LYS A 206 4.92 -35.07 19.33
CA LYS A 206 4.67 -36.34 20.01
C LYS A 206 5.49 -37.43 19.32
N SER A 207 6.27 -38.16 20.11
CA SER A 207 7.13 -39.25 19.66
C SER A 207 6.37 -40.31 18.85
N ARG A 208 6.99 -40.81 17.78
CA ARG A 208 6.64 -42.12 17.21
C ARG A 208 7.89 -43.00 17.16
N LYS A 209 7.74 -44.17 17.77
CA LYS A 209 8.73 -45.25 17.91
C LYS A 209 9.08 -45.80 16.52
N HIS A 210 10.37 -45.94 16.24
CA HIS A 210 10.87 -46.77 15.14
C HIS A 210 10.84 -48.24 15.55
N ALA A 211 10.15 -49.07 14.78
CA ALA A 211 10.37 -50.51 14.77
C ALA A 211 10.65 -50.91 13.32
N THR A 212 11.83 -51.45 13.06
CA THR A 212 12.16 -52.12 11.79
C THR A 212 13.20 -53.19 12.09
N ILE A 213 12.80 -54.46 12.00
CA ILE A 213 13.73 -55.59 11.83
C ILE A 213 13.15 -56.53 10.77
N LYS A 214 14.08 -57.07 9.99
CA LYS A 214 14.01 -57.68 8.65
C LYS A 214 13.28 -59.04 8.56
N ALA A 215 13.02 -59.38 7.29
CA ALA A 215 13.12 -60.69 6.64
C ALA A 215 11.90 -61.63 6.62
N ALA A 216 11.40 -61.90 5.41
CA ALA A 216 11.08 -63.23 4.86
C ALA A 216 10.49 -63.02 3.44
N LEU A 217 11.24 -63.28 2.36
CA LEU A 217 11.34 -64.58 1.68
C LEU A 217 9.97 -65.12 1.17
N TRP A 218 9.77 -64.98 -0.15
CA TRP A 218 9.06 -65.88 -1.06
C TRP A 218 7.56 -66.14 -0.85
N LYS A 219 6.72 -65.58 -1.75
CA LYS A 219 5.59 -66.30 -2.36
C LYS A 219 5.11 -65.65 -3.67
N LYS A 220 5.43 -66.36 -4.75
CA LYS A 220 4.60 -66.65 -5.94
C LYS A 220 4.35 -65.56 -6.99
N ILE A 221 5.24 -65.58 -7.98
CA ILE A 221 4.91 -65.64 -9.41
C ILE A 221 3.84 -66.72 -9.64
N LEU A 222 2.64 -66.35 -10.10
CA LEU A 222 1.87 -67.04 -11.15
C LEU A 222 0.58 -66.28 -11.48
N LYS A 223 0.29 -66.18 -12.79
CA LYS A 223 -0.98 -65.80 -13.45
C LYS A 223 -1.29 -64.30 -13.54
N TRP A 224 -0.86 -63.69 -14.64
CA TRP A 224 -1.75 -63.15 -15.70
C TRP A 224 -0.89 -62.45 -16.77
N ALA A 225 -0.32 -63.24 -17.68
CA ALA A 225 0.21 -62.74 -18.95
C ALA A 225 0.08 -63.88 -19.97
N GLY A 226 -1.12 -64.05 -20.47
CA GLY A 226 -1.46 -65.00 -21.52
C GLY A 226 -2.60 -64.42 -22.36
N ALA A 227 -2.33 -64.25 -23.64
CA ALA A 227 -3.27 -64.01 -24.73
C ALA A 227 -3.83 -62.58 -24.91
N PHE A 228 -3.03 -61.71 -25.52
CA PHE A 228 -3.52 -60.96 -26.69
C PHE A 228 -2.34 -60.59 -27.61
N LEU A 229 -2.57 -60.65 -28.92
CA LEU A 229 -1.67 -60.33 -30.05
C LEU A 229 -0.66 -61.40 -30.53
N ILE A 230 -1.17 -62.43 -31.23
CA ILE A 230 -0.49 -63.06 -32.37
C ILE A 230 -1.36 -62.85 -33.61
N LYS A 231 -0.86 -62.07 -34.58
CA LYS A 231 -0.91 -62.31 -36.05
C LYS A 231 -0.74 -60.99 -36.80
N LYS A 232 0.50 -60.71 -37.22
CA LYS A 232 0.74 -60.00 -38.47
C LYS A 232 2.13 -60.34 -39.00
N ILE A 233 2.17 -60.64 -40.31
CA ILE A 233 3.31 -60.64 -41.24
C ILE A 233 3.97 -62.00 -41.55
N LYS A 234 3.50 -62.57 -42.68
CA LYS A 234 4.16 -63.29 -43.79
C LYS A 234 3.02 -64.01 -44.55
N LEU A 235 2.77 -63.95 -45.86
CA LEU A 235 3.44 -63.53 -47.09
C LEU A 235 2.31 -63.27 -48.13
N ARG A 236 2.45 -62.31 -49.06
CA ARG A 236 1.96 -62.42 -50.46
C ARG A 236 2.69 -61.40 -51.34
N PHE A 237 3.35 -61.94 -52.37
CA PHE A 237 4.13 -61.33 -53.48
C PHE A 237 5.47 -60.68 -53.13
#